data_AF-A0A813IZ71-F1
#
_entry.id   AF-A0A813IZ71-F1
#
_cell.length_a   1.000
_cell.length_b   1.000
_cell.length_c   1.000
_cell.angle_alpha   90.00
_cell.angle_beta   90.00
_cell.angle_gamma   90.00
#
_symmetry.space_group_name_H-M   'P 1'
#
loop_
_entity.id
_entity.type
_entity.pdbx_description
1 polymer ?
#
loop_
_entity_poly.entity_id
_entity_poly.type
_entity_poly.pdbx_seq_one_letter_code
_entity_poly.pdbx_strand_id
1 'polypeptide(L)'
;MAAASNNNNNNNNTFKGWPARRYQRLCRHQRRALQAIALVGLLSAAFWWQPSSGTFLTAPAGSRLCRPVRVGFYDNNKRAGAAQLRHSRIVTRAAPETGSDFLSGQNFSRKALLLFETERNTLVALIFVSALIAFVGITGLLYNAVGQVALFTTPGAKPGIDSLQSLLIQASALLLGGFGFFNLNGRRTSILRRLDAEISFERQELELQDGIGLVKKLSDFKSTSSVLALFGPSQAELHEALREAEAYRRRWSTSGIVVVSVGALPSGMGGSWLAQAKDPDAWLRSRQKLMAASETNSVDQAGMAWILWNRGGRLSGESQGKNFDQVLAFVGIKKDLSALPSRAPELPSETTRAALEEVLSVHDSFYEALKGGDVVKMLPLWNDPGPEVDSQPRVPWESILSDQAAVLDVVDVDVVFTKPGTEATVTSIEVVRGEGGFMNEGGPGGKGTLLATKRLRREEGPSGGWRLISHQTIPYCSNTIARQSLSCTSQGCILLKG
;
A
#
# COMPACT_ATOMS: atom_id res chain seq x y z
N MET A 1 -44.80 -16.42 -91.94
CA MET A 1 -44.63 -17.81 -92.43
C MET A 1 -43.15 -18.18 -92.26
N ALA A 2 -42.89 -19.43 -91.88
CA ALA A 2 -41.63 -20.16 -91.56
C ALA A 2 -40.32 -19.69 -92.26
N ALA A 3 -39.09 -19.94 -91.80
CA ALA A 3 -38.45 -21.07 -91.08
C ALA A 3 -37.09 -20.57 -90.50
N ALA A 4 -36.62 -20.92 -89.28
CA ALA A 4 -35.90 -22.12 -88.82
C ALA A 4 -34.52 -22.43 -89.47
N SER A 5 -33.43 -22.36 -88.68
CA SER A 5 -32.22 -23.23 -88.66
C SER A 5 -31.19 -22.61 -87.69
N ASN A 6 -31.11 -22.98 -86.40
CA ASN A 6 -30.40 -24.11 -85.80
C ASN A 6 -28.92 -24.27 -86.25
N ASN A 7 -27.95 -23.95 -85.38
CA ASN A 7 -26.92 -24.93 -85.02
C ASN A 7 -26.19 -24.59 -83.71
N ASN A 8 -25.96 -25.65 -82.95
CA ASN A 8 -25.40 -25.79 -81.61
C ASN A 8 -23.87 -25.93 -81.67
N ASN A 9 -23.13 -25.45 -80.67
CA ASN A 9 -22.04 -26.26 -80.10
C ASN A 9 -21.62 -25.80 -78.70
N ASN A 10 -21.88 -26.70 -77.74
CA ASN A 10 -21.50 -26.67 -76.34
C ASN A 10 -20.12 -27.32 -76.15
N ASN A 11 -19.30 -26.78 -75.24
CA ASN A 11 -18.28 -27.57 -74.52
C ASN A 11 -18.17 -27.04 -73.08
N ASN A 12 -18.78 -27.78 -72.15
CA ASN A 12 -18.72 -27.56 -70.70
C ASN A 12 -17.87 -28.67 -70.06
N ASN A 13 -16.76 -28.29 -69.41
CA ASN A 13 -16.02 -29.17 -68.50
C ASN A 13 -16.47 -28.91 -67.05
N THR A 14 -17.19 -29.87 -66.48
CA THR A 14 -17.67 -29.88 -65.09
C THR A 14 -16.59 -30.36 -64.11
N PHE A 15 -16.19 -29.48 -63.18
CA PHE A 15 -15.42 -29.84 -61.99
C PHE A 15 -16.34 -30.50 -60.95
N LYS A 16 -16.02 -31.72 -60.51
CA LYS A 16 -16.77 -32.47 -59.48
C LYS A 16 -16.58 -31.83 -58.10
N GLY A 17 -17.70 -31.54 -57.44
CA GLY A 17 -17.79 -30.70 -56.26
C GLY A 17 -17.51 -31.37 -54.92
N TRP A 18 -17.07 -30.54 -53.97
CA TRP A 18 -17.21 -30.76 -52.54
C TRP A 18 -18.66 -30.49 -52.10
N PRO A 19 -19.23 -31.24 -51.14
CA PRO A 19 -20.61 -31.04 -50.71
C PRO A 19 -20.76 -29.71 -49.97
N ALA A 20 -21.56 -28.80 -50.53
CA ALA A 20 -21.85 -27.44 -50.03
C ALA A 20 -22.22 -27.37 -48.53
N ARG A 21 -22.75 -28.46 -47.96
CA ARG A 21 -23.08 -28.57 -46.52
C ARG A 21 -21.86 -28.59 -45.60
N ARG A 22 -20.69 -29.07 -46.05
CA ARG A 22 -19.44 -29.01 -45.25
C ARG A 22 -18.85 -27.61 -45.23
N TYR A 23 -18.91 -26.89 -46.35
CA TYR A 23 -18.44 -25.50 -46.44
C TYR A 23 -19.23 -24.58 -45.51
N GLN A 24 -20.57 -24.71 -45.50
CA GLN A 24 -21.42 -23.92 -44.59
C GLN A 24 -21.18 -24.20 -43.10
N ARG A 25 -20.82 -25.43 -42.71
CA ARG A 25 -20.45 -25.74 -41.32
C ARG A 25 -19.09 -25.15 -40.95
N LEU A 26 -18.13 -25.17 -41.88
CA LEU A 26 -16.82 -24.55 -41.69
C LEU A 26 -16.94 -23.03 -41.48
N CYS A 27 -17.75 -22.35 -42.30
CA CYS A 27 -18.00 -20.91 -42.17
C CYS A 27 -18.70 -20.55 -40.85
N ARG A 28 -19.63 -21.39 -40.35
CA ARG A 28 -20.26 -21.15 -39.03
C ARG A 28 -19.28 -21.31 -37.87
N HIS A 29 -18.37 -22.28 -37.94
CA HIS A 29 -17.33 -22.46 -36.92
C HIS A 29 -16.30 -21.32 -36.96
N GLN A 30 -15.87 -20.89 -38.14
CA GLN A 30 -15.00 -19.71 -38.29
C GLN A 30 -15.67 -18.43 -37.77
N ARG A 31 -16.96 -18.22 -38.05
CA ARG A 31 -17.69 -17.05 -37.55
C ARG A 31 -17.80 -17.03 -36.03
N ARG A 32 -18.05 -18.17 -35.39
CA ARG A 32 -18.08 -18.30 -33.92
C ARG A 32 -16.70 -18.12 -33.30
N ALA A 33 -15.65 -18.62 -33.94
CA ALA A 33 -14.27 -18.42 -33.49
C ALA A 33 -13.86 -16.94 -33.59
N LEU A 34 -14.20 -16.26 -34.69
CA LEU A 34 -13.95 -14.82 -34.86
C LEU A 34 -14.75 -13.97 -33.87
N GLN A 35 -16.00 -14.34 -33.55
CA GLN A 35 -16.78 -13.67 -32.51
C GLN A 35 -16.17 -13.85 -31.12
N ALA A 36 -15.66 -15.05 -30.79
CA ALA A 36 -14.97 -15.28 -29.53
C ALA A 36 -13.64 -14.50 -29.44
N ILE A 37 -12.86 -14.45 -30.52
CA ILE A 37 -11.61 -13.66 -30.58
C ILE A 37 -11.91 -12.16 -30.46
N ALA A 38 -12.94 -11.65 -31.14
CA ALA A 38 -13.34 -10.26 -31.04
C ALA A 38 -13.84 -9.90 -29.63
N LEU A 39 -14.57 -10.81 -28.96
CA LEU A 39 -15.02 -10.62 -27.58
C LEU A 39 -13.83 -10.57 -26.61
N VAL A 40 -12.83 -11.45 -26.79
CA VAL A 40 -11.58 -11.44 -25.99
C VAL A 40 -10.77 -10.17 -26.26
N GLY A 41 -10.72 -9.72 -27.52
CA GLY A 41 -10.06 -8.47 -27.91
C GLY A 41 -10.73 -7.23 -27.30
N LEU A 42 -12.07 -7.16 -27.31
CA LEU A 42 -12.84 -6.08 -26.70
C LEU A 42 -12.71 -6.07 -25.17
N LEU A 43 -12.75 -7.25 -24.52
CA LEU A 43 -12.51 -7.36 -23.08
C LEU A 43 -11.09 -6.97 -22.70
N SER A 44 -10.11 -7.28 -23.54
CA SER A 44 -8.72 -6.85 -23.34
C SER A 44 -8.59 -5.34 -23.52
N ALA A 45 -9.13 -4.76 -24.60
CA ALA A 45 -9.08 -3.32 -24.86
C ALA A 45 -9.76 -2.49 -23.76
N ALA A 46 -10.90 -2.96 -23.23
CA ALA A 46 -11.57 -2.35 -22.08
C ALA A 46 -10.73 -2.40 -20.80
N PHE A 47 -9.88 -3.43 -20.64
CA PHE A 47 -8.95 -3.55 -19.51
C PHE A 47 -7.70 -2.68 -19.66
N TRP A 48 -7.27 -2.39 -20.89
CA TRP A 48 -6.13 -1.50 -21.18
C TRP A 48 -6.51 -0.01 -21.18
N TRP A 49 -7.78 0.35 -21.37
CA TRP A 49 -8.27 1.73 -21.31
C TRP A 49 -8.71 2.13 -19.88
N GLN A 50 -7.89 1.83 -18.88
CA GLN A 50 -7.94 2.52 -17.59
C GLN A 50 -6.85 3.60 -17.60
N PRO A 51 -7.18 4.90 -17.51
CA PRO A 51 -6.17 5.94 -17.47
C PRO A 51 -5.26 5.73 -16.26
N SER A 52 -3.95 5.84 -16.50
CA SER A 52 -2.88 5.73 -15.53
C SER A 52 -2.82 6.96 -14.60
N SER A 53 -3.90 7.25 -13.87
CA SER A 53 -3.81 8.05 -12.67
C SER A 53 -3.36 7.13 -11.53
N GLY A 54 -2.12 7.32 -11.09
CA GLY A 54 -1.45 6.55 -10.05
C GLY A 54 -2.07 6.72 -8.67
N THR A 55 -3.24 6.11 -8.46
CA THR A 55 -3.83 5.91 -7.14
C THR A 55 -3.88 4.41 -6.90
N PHE A 56 -3.02 3.93 -5.98
CA PHE A 56 -3.11 2.57 -5.46
C PHE A 56 -4.43 2.43 -4.69
N LEU A 57 -5.49 2.01 -5.38
CA LEU A 57 -6.69 1.51 -4.72
C LEU A 57 -6.35 0.13 -4.14
N THR A 58 -6.17 0.09 -2.82
CA THR A 58 -6.21 -1.16 -2.06
C THR A 58 -7.61 -1.75 -2.22
N ALA A 59 -7.68 -2.99 -2.72
CA ALA A 59 -8.94 -3.72 -2.79
C ALA A 59 -9.50 -3.93 -1.37
N PRO A 60 -10.81 -3.76 -1.12
CA PRO A 60 -11.38 -4.08 0.18
C PRO A 60 -11.23 -5.58 0.45
N ALA A 61 -10.74 -5.90 1.65
CA ALA A 61 -10.57 -7.27 2.10
C ALA A 61 -11.92 -8.01 2.07
N GLY A 62 -12.02 -9.01 1.17
CA GLY A 62 -13.17 -9.89 1.11
C GLY A 62 -13.37 -10.61 2.45
N SER A 63 -14.59 -10.52 2.96
CA SER A 63 -15.09 -11.22 4.14
C SER A 63 -14.91 -12.73 3.99
N ARG A 64 -13.97 -13.31 4.73
CA ARG A 64 -13.95 -14.75 4.96
C ARG A 64 -14.88 -15.06 6.12
N LEU A 65 -15.97 -15.77 5.81
CA LEU A 65 -16.87 -16.42 6.74
C LEU A 65 -16.08 -17.15 7.84
N CYS A 66 -16.30 -16.74 9.09
CA CYS A 66 -15.76 -17.36 10.29
C CYS A 66 -16.23 -18.82 10.38
N ARG A 67 -15.28 -19.76 10.45
CA ARG A 67 -15.54 -21.08 11.05
C ARG A 67 -15.44 -20.95 12.57
N PRO A 68 -16.29 -21.64 13.35
CA PRO A 68 -16.22 -21.60 14.81
C PRO A 68 -14.94 -22.29 15.28
N VAL A 69 -14.13 -21.57 16.06
CA VAL A 69 -12.98 -22.10 16.78
C VAL A 69 -13.48 -22.72 18.09
N ARG A 70 -13.27 -24.03 18.24
CA ARG A 70 -13.42 -24.74 19.52
C ARG A 70 -12.38 -24.21 20.50
N VAL A 71 -12.84 -23.67 21.63
CA VAL A 71 -12.00 -23.34 22.78
C VAL A 71 -11.62 -24.64 23.47
N GLY A 72 -10.37 -25.08 23.28
CA GLY A 72 -9.76 -26.14 24.08
C GLY A 72 -9.04 -25.49 25.27
N PHE A 73 -9.55 -25.72 26.48
CA PHE A 73 -8.83 -25.45 27.72
C PHE A 73 -7.59 -26.36 27.78
N TYR A 74 -6.41 -25.77 27.96
CA TYR A 74 -5.20 -26.51 28.33
C TYR A 74 -4.85 -26.21 29.78
N ASP A 75 -5.01 -27.23 30.61
CA ASP A 75 -4.50 -27.31 31.97
C ASP A 75 -2.97 -27.44 31.96
N ASN A 76 -2.34 -26.65 32.80
CA ASN A 76 -0.94 -26.77 33.17
C ASN A 76 -0.76 -27.94 34.16
N ASN A 77 0.04 -28.95 33.81
CA ASN A 77 0.80 -29.68 34.82
C ASN A 77 2.01 -30.47 34.27
N LYS A 78 3.18 -30.09 34.79
CA LYS A 78 4.35 -30.89 35.21
C LYS A 78 4.51 -32.32 34.62
N ARG A 79 5.68 -32.59 34.01
CA ARG A 79 6.79 -33.34 34.64
C ARG A 79 7.97 -33.59 33.70
N ALA A 80 9.12 -33.71 34.36
CA ALA A 80 10.47 -34.02 33.88
C ALA A 80 10.59 -35.25 32.96
N GLY A 81 11.63 -35.22 32.12
CA GLY A 81 12.11 -36.37 31.37
C GLY A 81 13.25 -36.00 30.43
N ALA A 82 14.48 -35.97 30.95
CA ALA A 82 15.69 -35.80 30.16
C ALA A 82 15.89 -37.04 29.26
N ALA A 83 15.86 -36.83 27.94
CA ALA A 83 16.33 -37.81 26.96
C ALA A 83 17.18 -37.08 25.92
N GLN A 84 18.49 -37.17 26.09
CA GLN A 84 19.52 -36.60 25.24
C GLN A 84 19.65 -37.42 23.95
N LEU A 85 18.72 -37.20 23.01
CA LEU A 85 18.80 -37.77 21.65
C LEU A 85 19.81 -36.98 20.82
N ARG A 86 21.01 -37.56 20.64
CA ARG A 86 22.00 -37.13 19.64
C ARG A 86 21.36 -37.18 18.25
N HIS A 87 20.80 -36.06 17.81
CA HIS A 87 20.44 -35.86 16.41
C HIS A 87 21.73 -35.65 15.64
N SER A 88 22.12 -36.67 14.88
CA SER A 88 23.02 -36.54 13.74
C SER A 88 22.45 -35.46 12.82
N ARG A 89 23.03 -34.25 12.88
CA ARG A 89 22.80 -33.19 11.89
C ARG A 89 23.32 -33.72 10.55
N ILE A 90 22.43 -34.33 9.78
CA ILE A 90 22.58 -34.38 8.34
C ILE A 90 22.54 -32.92 7.90
N VAL A 91 23.70 -32.35 7.62
CA VAL A 91 23.84 -31.06 6.96
C VAL A 91 23.36 -31.28 5.53
N THR A 92 22.04 -31.31 5.33
CA THR A 92 21.46 -31.17 4.01
C THR A 92 21.91 -29.81 3.49
N ARG A 93 22.83 -29.84 2.53
CA ARG A 93 23.32 -28.66 1.81
C ARG A 93 22.09 -27.86 1.39
N ALA A 94 21.88 -26.70 2.01
CA ALA A 94 20.72 -25.87 1.72
C ALA A 94 20.69 -25.63 0.21
N ALA A 95 19.59 -26.00 -0.44
CA ALA A 95 19.40 -25.75 -1.86
C ALA A 95 19.68 -24.25 -2.12
N PRO A 96 20.24 -23.89 -3.28
CA PRO A 96 20.49 -22.48 -3.60
C PRO A 96 19.21 -21.68 -3.36
N GLU A 97 19.33 -20.60 -2.58
CA GLU A 97 18.19 -19.77 -2.18
C GLU A 97 17.61 -18.97 -3.35
N THR A 98 18.31 -18.98 -4.49
CA THR A 98 17.95 -18.32 -5.74
C THR A 98 17.41 -19.32 -6.76
N GLY A 99 16.36 -18.91 -7.48
CA GLY A 99 15.81 -19.58 -8.64
C GLY A 99 15.95 -18.71 -9.88
N SER A 100 16.29 -19.32 -11.01
CA SER A 100 16.28 -18.64 -12.31
C SER A 100 14.83 -18.48 -12.76
N ASP A 101 14.46 -17.27 -13.13
CA ASP A 101 13.18 -16.98 -13.74
C ASP A 101 13.32 -16.97 -15.26
N PHE A 102 12.77 -18.00 -15.90
CA PHE A 102 12.85 -18.20 -17.34
C PHE A 102 12.29 -17.02 -18.16
N LEU A 103 11.24 -16.35 -17.67
CA LEU A 103 10.56 -15.29 -18.43
C LEU A 103 11.32 -13.97 -18.45
N SER A 104 12.03 -13.63 -17.38
CA SER A 104 12.87 -12.42 -17.33
C SER A 104 14.34 -12.68 -17.64
N GLY A 105 14.79 -13.94 -17.56
CA GLY A 105 16.21 -14.30 -17.60
C GLY A 105 17.00 -13.87 -16.37
N GLN A 106 16.32 -13.41 -15.30
CA GLN A 106 16.94 -12.94 -14.06
C GLN A 106 16.85 -14.00 -12.96
N ASN A 107 17.70 -13.88 -11.94
CA ASN A 107 17.63 -14.72 -10.74
C ASN A 107 16.89 -13.96 -9.63
N PHE A 108 15.91 -14.63 -9.01
CA PHE A 108 15.19 -14.12 -7.85
C PHE A 108 15.27 -15.12 -6.71
N SER A 109 15.05 -14.70 -5.47
CA SER A 109 14.88 -15.65 -4.38
C SER A 109 13.70 -16.58 -4.67
N ARG A 110 13.85 -17.87 -4.31
CA ARG A 110 12.76 -18.85 -4.48
C ARG A 110 11.48 -18.43 -3.77
N LYS A 111 11.62 -17.71 -2.65
CA LYS A 111 10.51 -17.16 -1.89
C LYS A 111 9.79 -16.03 -2.63
N ALA A 112 10.49 -15.15 -3.34
CA ALA A 112 9.86 -14.13 -4.18
C ALA A 112 9.00 -14.76 -5.28
N LEU A 113 9.53 -15.80 -5.95
CA LEU A 113 8.80 -16.54 -7.00
C LEU A 113 7.53 -17.18 -6.45
N LEU A 114 7.62 -17.88 -5.31
CA LEU A 114 6.46 -18.53 -4.68
C LEU A 114 5.39 -17.51 -4.22
N LEU A 115 5.81 -16.39 -3.64
CA LEU A 115 4.89 -15.32 -3.24
C LEU A 115 4.19 -14.71 -4.46
N PHE A 116 4.93 -14.47 -5.54
CA PHE A 116 4.35 -13.96 -6.78
C PHE A 116 3.31 -14.91 -7.38
N GLU A 117 3.63 -16.20 -7.48
CA GLU A 117 2.71 -17.21 -8.00
C GLU A 117 1.44 -17.34 -7.15
N THR A 118 1.58 -17.23 -5.83
CA THR A 118 0.46 -17.32 -4.89
C THR A 118 -0.44 -16.08 -4.93
N GLU A 119 0.14 -14.88 -5.00
CA GLU A 119 -0.60 -13.61 -4.91
C GLU A 119 -1.14 -13.12 -6.27
N ARG A 120 -0.49 -13.50 -7.38
CA ARG A 120 -0.75 -12.94 -8.71
C ARG A 120 -0.94 -14.02 -9.78
N ASN A 121 -1.63 -15.10 -9.44
CA ASN A 121 -1.96 -16.19 -10.36
C ASN A 121 -2.63 -15.73 -11.67
N THR A 122 -3.46 -14.68 -11.62
CA THR A 122 -4.11 -14.09 -12.81
C THR A 122 -3.11 -13.48 -13.79
N LEU A 123 -2.03 -12.85 -13.29
CA LEU A 123 -1.02 -12.24 -14.15
C LEU A 123 -0.25 -13.31 -14.93
N VAL A 124 0.04 -14.46 -14.32
CA VAL A 124 0.66 -15.60 -15.00
C VAL A 124 -0.23 -16.12 -16.13
N ALA A 125 -1.53 -16.28 -15.88
CA ALA A 125 -2.48 -16.71 -16.90
C ALA A 125 -2.57 -15.71 -18.06
N LEU A 126 -2.59 -14.40 -17.78
CA LEU A 126 -2.63 -13.36 -18.81
C LEU A 126 -1.36 -13.32 -19.67
N ILE A 127 -0.18 -13.53 -19.07
CA ILE A 127 1.09 -13.65 -19.80
C ILE A 127 1.02 -14.84 -20.76
N PHE A 128 0.53 -16.00 -20.29
CA PHE A 128 0.40 -17.20 -21.12
C PHE A 128 -0.57 -17.00 -22.28
N VAL A 129 -1.74 -16.40 -22.03
CA VAL A 129 -2.72 -16.09 -23.10
C VAL A 129 -2.13 -15.12 -24.12
N SER A 130 -1.43 -14.08 -23.67
CA SER A 130 -0.77 -13.11 -24.57
C SER A 130 0.31 -13.76 -25.42
N ALA A 131 1.12 -14.64 -24.82
CA ALA A 131 2.14 -15.43 -25.53
C ALA A 131 1.50 -16.37 -26.55
N LEU A 132 0.38 -17.01 -26.22
CA LEU A 132 -0.34 -17.90 -27.13
C LEU A 132 -0.92 -17.13 -28.33
N ILE A 133 -1.52 -15.96 -28.10
CA ILE A 133 -2.03 -15.09 -29.17
C ILE A 133 -0.89 -14.66 -30.09
N ALA A 134 0.26 -14.27 -29.53
CA ALA A 134 1.45 -13.93 -30.31
C ALA A 134 1.95 -15.12 -31.14
N PHE A 135 2.02 -16.31 -30.54
CA PHE A 135 2.44 -17.54 -31.21
C PHE A 135 1.51 -17.92 -32.37
N VAL A 136 0.19 -17.80 -32.20
CA VAL A 136 -0.80 -18.00 -33.27
C VAL A 136 -0.61 -16.97 -34.39
N GLY A 137 -0.30 -15.71 -34.05
CA GLY A 137 0.06 -14.68 -35.03
C GLY A 137 1.30 -15.06 -35.84
N ILE A 138 2.39 -15.45 -35.17
CA ILE A 138 3.66 -15.85 -35.81
C ILE A 138 3.47 -17.07 -36.73
N THR A 139 2.84 -18.13 -36.21
CA THR A 139 2.61 -19.37 -36.98
C THR A 139 1.69 -19.11 -38.17
N GLY A 140 0.67 -18.27 -38.01
CA GLY A 140 -0.19 -17.85 -39.11
C GLY A 140 0.57 -17.09 -40.20
N LEU A 141 1.41 -16.13 -39.82
CA LEU A 141 2.22 -15.36 -40.75
C LEU A 141 3.23 -16.25 -41.49
N LEU A 142 3.89 -17.17 -40.78
CA LEU A 142 4.81 -18.14 -41.38
C LEU A 142 4.10 -19.07 -42.37
N TYR A 143 2.92 -19.58 -41.99
CA TYR A 143 2.12 -20.43 -42.86
C TYR A 143 1.71 -19.69 -44.14
N ASN A 144 1.28 -18.44 -44.03
CA ASN A 144 0.95 -17.60 -45.18
C ASN A 144 2.19 -17.29 -46.04
N ALA A 145 3.34 -17.01 -45.43
CA ALA A 145 4.59 -16.77 -46.17
C ALA A 145 5.02 -18.00 -46.99
N VAL A 146 5.03 -19.19 -46.36
CA VAL A 146 5.38 -20.45 -47.04
C VAL A 146 4.34 -20.80 -48.11
N GLY A 147 3.05 -20.61 -47.81
CA GLY A 147 1.96 -20.83 -48.76
C GLY A 147 2.06 -19.94 -50.00
N GLN A 148 2.42 -18.67 -49.84
CA GLN A 148 2.65 -17.75 -50.95
C GLN A 148 3.85 -18.20 -51.81
N VAL A 149 4.97 -18.60 -51.20
CA VAL A 149 6.13 -19.12 -51.93
C VAL A 149 5.78 -20.40 -52.72
N ALA A 150 4.96 -21.28 -52.15
CA ALA A 150 4.51 -22.50 -52.84
C ALA A 150 3.49 -22.21 -53.96
N LEU A 151 2.67 -21.17 -53.82
CA LEU A 151 1.71 -20.75 -54.86
C LEU A 151 2.40 -20.05 -56.04
N PHE A 152 3.51 -19.33 -55.79
CA PHE A 152 4.34 -18.75 -56.86
C PHE A 152 4.93 -19.81 -57.80
N THR A 153 5.05 -21.07 -57.36
CA THR A 153 5.57 -22.17 -58.19
C THR A 153 4.48 -22.97 -58.91
N THR A 154 3.19 -22.66 -58.69
CA THR A 154 2.06 -23.35 -59.35
C THR A 154 1.30 -22.40 -60.32
N PRO A 155 1.47 -22.53 -61.65
CA PRO A 155 0.77 -21.70 -62.62
C PRO A 155 -0.75 -21.87 -62.52
N GLY A 156 -1.49 -20.77 -62.31
CA GLY A 156 -2.95 -20.73 -62.39
C GLY A 156 -3.72 -20.52 -61.08
N ALA A 157 -3.06 -20.47 -59.92
CA ALA A 157 -3.72 -20.16 -58.65
C ALA A 157 -3.95 -18.64 -58.50
N LYS A 158 -5.21 -18.21 -58.42
CA LYS A 158 -5.55 -16.80 -58.12
C LYS A 158 -5.58 -16.58 -56.60
N PRO A 159 -4.86 -15.58 -56.05
CA PRO A 159 -4.94 -15.25 -54.63
C PRO A 159 -6.35 -14.73 -54.30
N GLY A 160 -7.06 -15.43 -53.42
CA GLY A 160 -8.38 -15.02 -52.95
C GLY A 160 -8.27 -13.81 -52.02
N ILE A 161 -9.27 -12.92 -52.07
CA ILE A 161 -9.41 -11.73 -51.20
C ILE A 161 -9.41 -12.08 -49.70
N ASP A 162 -9.72 -13.34 -49.34
CA ASP A 162 -9.61 -13.90 -47.99
C ASP A 162 -8.17 -13.84 -47.42
N SER A 163 -7.15 -13.72 -48.27
CA SER A 163 -5.74 -13.67 -47.87
C SER A 163 -5.37 -12.38 -47.11
N LEU A 164 -5.91 -11.23 -47.50
CA LEU A 164 -5.58 -9.95 -46.85
C LEU A 164 -6.21 -9.84 -45.46
N GLN A 165 -7.46 -10.29 -45.30
CA GLN A 165 -8.10 -10.32 -43.99
C GLN A 165 -7.39 -11.29 -43.04
N SER A 166 -7.00 -12.47 -43.52
CA SER A 166 -6.22 -13.42 -42.73
C SER A 166 -4.87 -12.84 -42.32
N LEU A 167 -4.18 -12.13 -43.21
CA LEU A 167 -2.90 -11.48 -42.92
C LEU A 167 -3.05 -10.41 -41.83
N LEU A 168 -4.07 -9.55 -41.95
CA LEU A 168 -4.36 -8.50 -40.98
C LEU A 168 -4.70 -9.06 -39.60
N ILE A 169 -5.49 -10.13 -39.53
CA ILE A 169 -5.83 -10.80 -38.25
C ILE A 169 -4.58 -11.37 -37.59
N GLN A 170 -3.71 -12.03 -38.35
CA GLN A 170 -2.48 -12.64 -37.81
C GLN A 170 -1.46 -11.58 -37.39
N ALA A 171 -1.29 -10.52 -38.19
CA ALA A 171 -0.46 -9.38 -37.83
C ALA A 171 -0.97 -8.68 -36.56
N SER A 172 -2.29 -8.49 -36.46
CA SER A 172 -2.92 -7.90 -35.26
C SER A 172 -2.73 -8.80 -34.04
N ALA A 173 -2.88 -10.12 -34.19
CA ALA A 173 -2.63 -11.08 -33.11
C ALA A 173 -1.18 -11.04 -32.64
N LEU A 174 -0.21 -10.99 -33.57
CA LEU A 174 1.21 -10.86 -33.23
C LEU A 174 1.47 -9.55 -32.47
N LEU A 175 0.97 -8.42 -32.97
CA LEU A 175 1.18 -7.11 -32.34
C LEU A 175 0.54 -7.03 -30.96
N LEU A 176 -0.74 -7.40 -30.84
CA LEU A 176 -1.47 -7.32 -29.56
C LEU A 176 -0.95 -8.35 -28.55
N GLY A 177 -0.69 -9.58 -28.99
CA GLY A 177 -0.13 -10.64 -28.15
C GLY A 177 1.30 -10.31 -27.69
N GLY A 178 2.13 -9.82 -28.62
CA GLY A 178 3.51 -9.40 -28.32
C GLY A 178 3.55 -8.22 -27.36
N PHE A 179 2.82 -7.14 -27.64
CA PHE A 179 2.75 -5.97 -26.76
C PHE A 179 2.20 -6.33 -25.38
N GLY A 180 1.12 -7.12 -25.32
CA GLY A 180 0.57 -7.64 -24.07
C GLY A 180 1.61 -8.45 -23.29
N PHE A 181 2.32 -9.37 -23.95
CA PHE A 181 3.36 -10.19 -23.33
C PHE A 181 4.50 -9.34 -22.76
N PHE A 182 5.07 -8.41 -23.54
CA PHE A 182 6.19 -7.58 -23.07
C PHE A 182 5.79 -6.68 -21.90
N ASN A 183 4.62 -6.04 -21.95
CA ASN A 183 4.14 -5.19 -20.86
C ASN A 183 3.84 -5.98 -19.58
N LEU A 184 3.16 -7.13 -19.71
CA LEU A 184 2.84 -7.97 -18.55
C LEU A 184 4.10 -8.61 -17.96
N ASN A 185 5.05 -9.03 -18.80
CA ASN A 185 6.34 -9.56 -18.34
C ASN A 185 7.20 -8.48 -17.67
N GLY A 186 7.19 -7.25 -18.20
CA GLY A 186 7.84 -6.09 -17.57
C GLY A 186 7.27 -5.82 -16.18
N ARG A 187 5.93 -5.71 -16.06
CA ARG A 187 5.23 -5.55 -14.78
C ARG A 187 5.54 -6.69 -13.80
N ARG A 188 5.52 -7.94 -14.28
CA ARG A 188 5.89 -9.11 -13.47
C ARG A 188 7.32 -9.01 -12.94
N THR A 189 8.27 -8.68 -13.81
CA THR A 189 9.69 -8.54 -13.44
C THR A 189 9.88 -7.44 -12.41
N SER A 190 9.20 -6.31 -12.58
CA SER A 190 9.19 -5.19 -11.62
C SER A 190 8.66 -5.62 -10.24
N ILE A 191 7.52 -6.32 -10.21
CA ILE A 191 6.95 -6.88 -8.96
C ILE A 191 7.91 -7.88 -8.31
N LEU A 192 8.55 -8.76 -9.10
CA LEU A 192 9.51 -9.74 -8.57
C LEU A 192 10.75 -9.08 -7.98
N ARG A 193 11.30 -8.04 -8.63
CA ARG A 193 12.42 -7.25 -8.08
C ARG A 193 12.02 -6.61 -6.75
N ARG A 194 10.82 -6.03 -6.69
CA ARG A 194 10.29 -5.45 -5.45
C ARG A 194 10.13 -6.51 -4.35
N LEU A 195 9.54 -7.67 -4.66
CA LEU A 195 9.39 -8.78 -3.73
C LEU A 195 10.74 -9.28 -3.20
N ASP A 196 11.74 -9.41 -4.08
CA ASP A 196 13.07 -9.86 -3.70
C ASP A 196 13.77 -8.85 -2.77
N ALA A 197 13.62 -7.56 -3.07
CA ALA A 197 14.10 -6.48 -2.20
C ALA A 197 13.35 -6.44 -0.85
N GLU A 198 12.02 -6.66 -0.83
CA GLU A 198 11.26 -6.80 0.42
C GLU A 198 11.78 -7.98 1.27
N ILE A 199 12.11 -9.11 0.64
CA ILE A 199 12.64 -10.30 1.32
C ILE A 199 14.03 -10.05 1.91
N SER A 200 14.85 -9.18 1.30
CA SER A 200 16.18 -8.87 1.85
C SER A 200 16.11 -8.18 3.22
N PHE A 201 14.97 -7.54 3.54
CA PHE A 201 14.72 -6.97 4.86
C PHE A 201 14.36 -8.01 5.94
N GLU A 202 13.80 -9.16 5.58
CA GLU A 202 13.29 -10.14 6.55
C GLU A 202 14.37 -10.73 7.47
N ARG A 203 15.62 -10.72 6.99
CA ARG A 203 16.80 -11.23 7.70
C ARG A 203 17.45 -10.18 8.60
N GLN A 204 17.05 -8.93 8.46
CA GLN A 204 17.67 -7.83 9.19
C GLN A 204 17.33 -7.95 10.67
N GLU A 205 18.36 -7.79 11.49
CA GLU A 205 18.25 -7.83 12.94
C GLU A 205 18.05 -6.42 13.48
N LEU A 206 17.23 -6.34 14.52
CA LEU A 206 16.96 -5.14 15.29
C LEU A 206 16.97 -5.48 16.78
N GLU A 207 17.41 -4.53 17.59
CA GLU A 207 17.48 -4.62 19.04
C GLU A 207 16.38 -3.77 19.67
N LEU A 208 15.47 -4.41 20.42
CA LEU A 208 14.38 -3.73 21.12
C LEU A 208 14.93 -2.91 22.29
N GLN A 209 14.42 -1.68 22.44
CA GLN A 209 14.81 -0.76 23.50
C GLN A 209 13.87 -0.83 24.71
N ASP A 210 13.44 -2.04 25.06
CA ASP A 210 12.53 -2.34 26.18
C ASP A 210 13.26 -2.55 27.52
N GLY A 211 14.56 -2.25 27.57
CA GLY A 211 15.45 -2.46 28.72
C GLY A 211 16.08 -3.86 28.78
N ILE A 212 15.59 -4.83 27.99
CA ILE A 212 16.15 -6.19 27.92
C ILE A 212 17.21 -6.29 26.81
N GLY A 213 17.10 -5.47 25.76
CA GLY A 213 18.00 -5.52 24.61
C GLY A 213 17.78 -6.76 23.74
N LEU A 214 16.52 -7.21 23.62
CA LEU A 214 16.21 -8.43 22.88
C LEU A 214 16.41 -8.20 21.38
N VAL A 215 17.36 -8.93 20.80
CA VAL A 215 17.59 -8.93 19.35
C VAL A 215 16.58 -9.85 18.68
N LYS A 216 15.85 -9.30 17.70
CA LYS A 216 14.88 -10.01 16.86
C LYS A 216 15.17 -9.76 15.39
N LYS A 217 14.71 -10.65 14.53
CA LYS A 217 14.67 -10.42 13.08
C LYS A 217 13.37 -9.72 12.71
N LEU A 218 13.38 -8.97 11.61
CA LEU A 218 12.17 -8.37 11.08
C LEU A 218 11.06 -9.41 10.83
N SER A 219 11.44 -10.62 10.41
CA SER A 219 10.51 -11.73 10.23
C SER A 219 9.80 -12.20 11.51
N ASP A 220 10.35 -11.93 12.69
CA ASP A 220 9.73 -12.30 13.98
C ASP A 220 8.55 -11.38 14.36
N PHE A 221 8.45 -10.22 13.72
CA PHE A 221 7.32 -9.28 13.91
C PHE A 221 6.10 -9.63 13.05
N LYS A 222 6.24 -10.60 12.14
CA LYS A 222 5.10 -11.10 11.36
C LYS A 222 4.02 -11.61 12.31
N SER A 223 2.78 -11.27 11.99
CA SER A 223 1.55 -11.48 12.75
C SER A 223 1.41 -10.71 14.07
N THR A 224 2.50 -10.19 14.66
CA THR A 224 2.47 -9.52 15.96
C THR A 224 2.41 -8.00 15.83
N SER A 225 3.33 -7.40 15.06
CA SER A 225 3.45 -5.95 14.95
C SER A 225 3.77 -5.51 13.51
N SER A 226 3.36 -4.30 13.17
CA SER A 226 3.90 -3.58 12.02
C SER A 226 5.26 -2.98 12.40
N VAL A 227 6.13 -2.73 11.43
CA VAL A 227 7.46 -2.17 11.66
C VAL A 227 7.66 -0.93 10.79
N LEU A 228 8.04 0.19 11.39
CA LEU A 228 8.34 1.45 10.73
C LEU A 228 9.83 1.75 10.85
N ALA A 229 10.61 1.59 9.79
CA ALA A 229 12.02 1.96 9.81
C ALA A 229 12.21 3.42 9.36
N LEU A 230 13.00 4.16 10.13
CA LEU A 230 13.37 5.55 9.85
C LEU A 230 14.81 5.63 9.38
N PHE A 231 15.01 6.34 8.27
CA PHE A 231 16.29 6.59 7.63
C PHE A 231 16.52 8.10 7.57
N GLY A 232 17.69 8.57 7.97
CA GLY A 232 18.08 9.98 7.82
C GLY A 232 19.36 10.12 6.99
N PRO A 233 19.56 11.23 6.27
CA PRO A 233 20.80 11.49 5.55
C PRO A 233 21.94 11.83 6.52
N SER A 234 21.60 12.33 7.71
CA SER A 234 22.52 12.59 8.80
C SER A 234 21.96 12.06 10.13
N GLN A 235 22.85 11.81 11.08
CA GLN A 235 22.48 11.39 12.43
C GLN A 235 21.63 12.45 13.14
N ALA A 236 21.88 13.73 12.88
CA ALA A 236 21.14 14.84 13.48
C ALA A 236 19.68 14.88 13.00
N GLU A 237 19.44 14.73 11.70
CA GLU A 237 18.08 14.68 11.14
C GLU A 237 17.31 13.44 11.60
N LEU A 238 18.00 12.30 11.72
CA LEU A 238 17.41 11.08 12.27
C LEU A 238 17.02 11.27 13.75
N HIS A 239 17.88 11.89 14.56
CA HIS A 239 17.57 12.23 15.94
C HIS A 239 16.36 13.16 16.08
N GLU A 240 16.27 14.18 15.24
CA GLU A 240 15.14 15.10 15.22
C GLU A 240 13.84 14.36 14.85
N ALA A 241 13.89 13.52 13.82
CA ALA A 241 12.75 12.68 13.42
C ALA A 241 12.32 11.71 14.52
N LEU A 242 13.26 11.12 15.25
CA LEU A 242 12.98 10.23 16.37
C LEU A 242 12.31 10.97 17.54
N ARG A 243 12.73 12.21 17.83
CA ARG A 243 12.06 13.06 18.84
C ARG A 243 10.65 13.44 18.43
N GLU A 244 10.42 13.70 17.14
CA GLU A 244 9.05 13.89 16.62
C GLU A 244 8.24 12.59 16.71
N ALA A 245 8.83 11.43 16.44
CA ALA A 245 8.16 10.13 16.56
C ALA A 245 7.84 9.77 18.02
N GLU A 246 8.64 10.20 18.99
CA GLU A 246 8.42 9.99 20.42
C GLU A 246 7.09 10.58 20.91
N ALA A 247 6.64 11.69 20.31
CA ALA A 247 5.32 12.28 20.56
C ALA A 247 4.16 11.30 20.32
N TYR A 248 4.40 10.26 19.52
CA TYR A 248 3.44 9.23 19.16
C TYR A 248 3.74 7.88 19.84
N ARG A 249 4.65 7.79 20.81
CA ARG A 249 5.07 6.52 21.43
C ARG A 249 3.90 5.64 21.89
N ARG A 250 2.87 6.24 22.50
CA ARG A 250 1.66 5.52 22.92
C ARG A 250 0.80 5.08 21.73
N ARG A 251 0.75 5.88 20.66
CA ARG A 251 0.06 5.57 19.40
C ARG A 251 0.71 4.42 18.65
N TRP A 252 2.05 4.37 18.63
CA TRP A 252 2.81 3.24 18.09
C TRP A 252 2.47 1.96 18.82
N SER A 253 2.57 1.95 20.16
CA SER A 253 2.24 0.79 20.99
C SER A 253 0.79 0.33 20.82
N THR A 254 -0.16 1.26 20.77
CA THR A 254 -1.59 0.93 20.63
C THR A 254 -1.90 0.35 19.26
N SER A 255 -1.29 0.89 18.20
CA SER A 255 -1.42 0.40 16.82
C SER A 255 -0.63 -0.90 16.58
N GLY A 256 0.23 -1.29 17.52
CA GLY A 256 1.16 -2.41 17.37
C GLY A 256 2.20 -2.13 16.29
N ILE A 257 2.78 -0.93 16.30
CA ILE A 257 3.88 -0.50 15.44
C ILE A 257 5.14 -0.44 16.30
N VAL A 258 6.23 -1.01 15.79
CA VAL A 258 7.58 -0.83 16.33
C VAL A 258 8.36 0.09 15.40
N VAL A 259 8.85 1.20 15.92
CA VAL A 259 9.69 2.16 15.19
C VAL A 259 11.14 1.70 15.28
N VAL A 260 11.83 1.60 14.15
CA VAL A 260 13.23 1.17 14.05
C VAL A 260 14.08 2.34 13.59
N SER A 261 15.05 2.74 14.40
CA SER A 261 16.09 3.68 13.97
C SER A 261 17.16 2.95 13.16
N VAL A 262 17.43 3.40 11.93
CA VAL A 262 18.54 2.91 11.10
C VAL A 262 19.80 3.76 11.34
N GLY A 263 20.13 3.96 12.61
CA GLY A 263 21.27 4.75 13.08
C GLY A 263 21.38 4.70 14.60
N ALA A 264 22.24 5.54 15.18
CA ALA A 264 22.28 5.64 16.65
C ALA A 264 20.98 6.23 17.20
N LEU A 265 20.64 5.89 18.45
CA LEU A 265 19.51 6.48 19.14
C LEU A 265 19.95 7.72 19.94
N PRO A 266 19.08 8.74 20.07
CA PRO A 266 19.31 9.82 21.02
C PRO A 266 19.40 9.27 22.45
N SER A 267 20.32 9.82 23.25
CA SER A 267 20.44 9.46 24.67
C SER A 267 19.14 9.67 25.42
N GLY A 268 18.77 8.70 26.27
CA GLY A 268 17.56 8.75 27.10
C GLY A 268 16.27 8.33 26.39
N MET A 269 16.33 8.03 25.09
CA MET A 269 15.17 7.52 24.36
C MET A 269 15.07 5.99 24.49
N GLY A 270 13.88 5.49 24.83
CA GLY A 270 13.63 4.06 24.99
C GLY A 270 12.15 3.73 25.08
N GLY A 271 11.86 2.44 25.20
CA GLY A 271 10.52 1.89 25.36
C GLY A 271 10.21 0.77 24.36
N SER A 272 9.17 0.01 24.66
CA SER A 272 8.72 -1.13 23.84
C SER A 272 8.26 -0.78 22.42
N TRP A 273 8.04 0.51 22.15
CA TRP A 273 7.69 1.05 20.84
C TRP A 273 8.91 1.24 19.92
N LEU A 274 10.12 1.24 20.47
CA LEU A 274 11.35 1.62 19.79
C LEU A 274 12.34 0.45 19.68
N ALA A 275 13.03 0.41 18.55
CA ALA A 275 14.11 -0.51 18.28
C ALA A 275 15.24 0.19 17.51
N GLN A 276 16.41 -0.42 17.54
CA GLN A 276 17.59 0.02 16.80
C GLN A 276 18.02 -1.05 15.79
N ALA A 277 18.36 -0.65 14.57
CA ALA A 277 18.97 -1.54 13.60
C ALA A 277 20.35 -2.00 14.11
N LYS A 278 20.58 -3.32 14.13
CA LYS A 278 21.86 -3.89 14.58
C LYS A 278 23.00 -3.70 13.58
N ASP A 279 22.67 -3.74 12.28
CA ASP A 279 23.59 -3.46 11.17
C ASP A 279 22.97 -2.37 10.27
N PRO A 280 23.14 -1.08 10.61
CA PRO A 280 22.57 0.03 9.84
C PRO A 280 22.95 -0.01 8.35
N ASP A 281 24.16 -0.46 8.01
CA ASP A 281 24.63 -0.54 6.63
C ASP A 281 23.87 -1.61 5.83
N ALA A 282 23.56 -2.76 6.43
CA ALA A 282 22.74 -3.79 5.78
C ALA A 282 21.30 -3.32 5.53
N TRP A 283 20.73 -2.54 6.45
CA TRP A 283 19.43 -1.90 6.26
C TRP A 283 19.48 -0.86 5.13
N LEU A 284 20.52 -0.02 5.08
CA LEU A 284 20.72 0.96 4.01
C LEU A 284 20.89 0.31 2.63
N ARG A 285 21.68 -0.77 2.53
CA ARG A 285 21.81 -1.55 1.29
C ARG A 285 20.48 -2.17 0.87
N SER A 286 19.70 -2.69 1.81
CA SER A 286 18.37 -3.24 1.53
C SER A 286 17.40 -2.16 1.03
N ARG A 287 17.45 -0.96 1.63
CA ARG A 287 16.68 0.21 1.17
C ARG A 287 17.09 0.60 -0.24
N GLN A 288 18.38 0.69 -0.55
CA GLN A 288 18.85 1.02 -1.89
C GLN A 288 18.37 0.00 -2.93
N LYS A 289 18.39 -1.30 -2.60
CA LYS A 289 17.83 -2.35 -3.47
C LYS A 289 16.33 -2.19 -3.69
N LEU A 290 15.59 -1.83 -2.64
CA LEU A 290 14.15 -1.59 -2.74
C LEU A 290 13.84 -0.36 -3.59
N MET A 291 14.55 0.74 -3.39
CA MET A 291 14.40 1.96 -4.19
C MET A 291 14.79 1.72 -5.66
N ALA A 292 15.82 0.93 -5.93
CA ALA A 292 16.19 0.55 -7.30
C ALA A 292 15.17 -0.39 -7.97
N ALA A 293 14.41 -1.14 -7.18
CA ALA A 293 13.34 -2.01 -7.67
C ALA A 293 12.02 -1.25 -7.87
N SER A 294 11.81 -0.14 -7.15
CA SER A 294 10.66 0.73 -7.32
C SER A 294 10.88 1.65 -8.52
N GLU A 295 10.05 1.57 -9.55
CA GLU A 295 10.09 2.46 -10.72
C GLU A 295 9.74 3.93 -10.39
N THR A 296 9.56 4.27 -9.11
CA THR A 296 9.44 5.65 -8.64
C THR A 296 10.76 6.38 -8.87
N ASN A 297 10.86 7.02 -10.03
CA ASN A 297 11.97 7.87 -10.43
C ASN A 297 12.33 8.86 -9.32
N SER A 298 13.58 8.74 -8.83
CA SER A 298 14.40 9.82 -8.27
C SER A 298 13.64 10.85 -7.43
N VAL A 299 12.97 10.42 -6.37
CA VAL A 299 12.69 11.38 -5.29
C VAL A 299 14.05 11.72 -4.71
N ASP A 300 14.43 13.00 -4.80
CA ASP A 300 15.68 13.52 -4.24
C ASP A 300 15.91 12.91 -2.87
N GLN A 301 17.04 12.21 -2.71
CA GLN A 301 17.36 11.48 -1.47
C GLN A 301 17.71 12.44 -0.31
N ALA A 302 17.53 13.74 -0.52
CA ALA A 302 17.81 14.79 0.43
C ALA A 302 16.67 14.88 1.46
N GLY A 303 16.69 14.00 2.45
CA GLY A 303 15.84 14.12 3.62
C GLY A 303 15.55 12.79 4.32
N MET A 304 14.86 12.91 5.46
CA MET A 304 14.37 11.76 6.20
C MET A 304 13.41 10.94 5.34
N ALA A 305 13.52 9.62 5.40
CA ALA A 305 12.61 8.70 4.75
C ALA A 305 12.18 7.60 5.71
N TRP A 306 10.99 7.06 5.48
CA TRP A 306 10.49 5.95 6.27
C TRP A 306 9.95 4.83 5.37
N ILE A 307 10.01 3.61 5.89
CA ILE A 307 9.50 2.40 5.25
C ILE A 307 8.66 1.65 6.27
N LEU A 308 7.43 1.33 5.90
CA LEU A 308 6.45 0.66 6.74
C LEU A 308 6.17 -0.76 6.23
N TRP A 309 6.42 -1.76 7.07
CA TRP A 309 5.96 -3.14 6.87
C TRP A 309 4.73 -3.41 7.74
N ASN A 310 3.70 -4.02 7.17
CA ASN A 310 2.54 -4.48 7.94
C ASN A 310 2.86 -5.76 8.72
N ARG A 311 1.89 -6.21 9.54
CA ARG A 311 1.94 -7.50 10.24
C ARG A 311 2.06 -8.72 9.29
N GLY A 312 1.80 -8.60 8.00
CA GLY A 312 2.11 -9.65 7.02
C GLY A 312 3.59 -9.74 6.66
N GLY A 313 4.41 -8.78 7.13
CA GLY A 313 5.79 -8.57 6.73
C GLY A 313 5.93 -8.08 5.29
N ARG A 314 4.88 -7.44 4.76
CA ARG A 314 4.87 -6.88 3.40
C ARG A 314 4.99 -5.37 3.46
N LEU A 315 5.71 -4.79 2.49
CA LEU A 315 5.82 -3.35 2.35
C LEU A 315 4.42 -2.76 2.13
N SER A 316 4.07 -1.82 3.01
CA SER A 316 2.75 -1.22 3.08
C SER A 316 2.77 0.25 2.67
N GLY A 317 3.85 0.95 3.00
CA GLY A 317 4.07 2.31 2.56
C GLY A 317 5.54 2.67 2.64
N GLU A 318 5.92 3.65 1.85
CA GLU A 318 7.19 4.34 1.94
C GLU A 318 6.93 5.81 1.62
N SER A 319 7.63 6.71 2.30
CA SER A 319 7.57 8.15 1.97
C SER A 319 8.81 8.86 2.48
N GLN A 320 8.93 10.13 2.09
CA GLN A 320 9.88 11.07 2.63
C GLN A 320 9.19 12.02 3.61
N GLY A 321 10.00 12.62 4.50
CA GLY A 321 9.54 13.58 5.48
C GLY A 321 8.95 12.96 6.74
N LYS A 322 8.61 13.83 7.71
CA LYS A 322 8.29 13.49 9.10
C LYS A 322 6.78 13.43 9.40
N ASN A 323 5.96 13.12 8.40
CA ASN A 323 4.51 13.09 8.58
C ASN A 323 4.03 11.75 9.19
N PHE A 324 4.21 11.62 10.50
CA PHE A 324 3.83 10.42 11.25
C PHE A 324 2.32 10.21 11.37
N ASP A 325 1.53 11.29 11.29
CA ASP A 325 0.07 11.19 11.22
C ASP A 325 -0.36 10.36 10.00
N GLN A 326 0.26 10.55 8.83
CA GLN A 326 -0.05 9.74 7.64
C GLN A 326 0.26 8.25 7.85
N VAL A 327 1.34 7.93 8.56
CA VAL A 327 1.68 6.54 8.89
C VAL A 327 0.60 5.92 9.77
N LEU A 328 0.12 6.65 10.78
CA LEU A 328 -0.95 6.18 11.67
C LEU A 328 -2.29 6.07 10.96
N ALA A 329 -2.63 7.01 10.07
CA ALA A 329 -3.82 6.94 9.24
C ALA A 329 -3.80 5.69 8.35
N PHE A 330 -2.64 5.36 7.78
CA PHE A 330 -2.48 4.22 6.88
C PHE A 330 -2.63 2.88 7.61
N VAL A 331 -2.04 2.74 8.81
CA VAL A 331 -2.10 1.48 9.57
C VAL A 331 -3.45 1.31 10.25
N GLY A 332 -3.98 2.39 10.81
CA GLY A 332 -5.16 2.42 11.66
C GLY A 332 -5.03 1.58 12.94
N ILE A 333 -6.05 1.63 13.79
CA ILE A 333 -6.20 0.76 14.94
C ILE A 333 -7.31 -0.27 14.71
N LYS A 334 -7.02 -1.51 15.14
CA LYS A 334 -8.00 -2.61 15.24
C LYS A 334 -8.38 -2.98 16.68
N LYS A 335 -7.68 -2.43 17.68
CA LYS A 335 -7.97 -2.68 19.10
C LYS A 335 -9.17 -1.84 19.53
N ASP A 336 -9.97 -2.39 20.44
CA ASP A 336 -10.99 -1.61 21.13
C ASP A 336 -10.30 -0.53 21.99
N LEU A 337 -10.63 0.72 21.70
CA LEU A 337 -10.10 1.89 22.40
C LEU A 337 -10.81 2.16 23.73
N SER A 338 -11.89 1.43 24.05
CA SER A 338 -12.66 1.60 25.28
C SER A 338 -11.87 1.38 26.56
N ALA A 339 -10.80 0.59 26.49
CA ALA A 339 -9.93 0.25 27.62
C ALA A 339 -8.76 1.23 27.83
N LEU A 340 -8.65 2.30 27.04
CA LEU A 340 -7.57 3.26 27.20
C LEU A 340 -7.82 4.17 28.40
N PRO A 341 -6.78 4.48 29.20
CA PRO A 341 -6.91 5.42 30.31
C PRO A 341 -7.23 6.82 29.78
N SER A 342 -7.90 7.65 30.57
CA SER A 342 -8.21 9.03 30.19
C SER A 342 -6.96 9.89 30.00
N ARG A 343 -5.90 9.65 30.78
CA ARG A 343 -4.61 10.35 30.72
C ARG A 343 -3.44 9.39 30.96
N ALA A 344 -2.27 9.71 30.40
CA ALA A 344 -1.05 8.91 30.60
C ALA A 344 -0.66 8.86 32.10
N PRO A 345 -0.27 7.68 32.63
CA PRO A 345 -0.02 7.49 34.06
C PRO A 345 1.38 7.94 34.55
N GLU A 346 2.29 8.36 33.68
CA GLU A 346 3.66 8.69 34.09
C GLU A 346 3.80 10.17 34.46
N LEU A 347 4.02 10.42 35.75
CA LEU A 347 4.29 11.75 36.29
C LEU A 347 5.80 12.04 36.19
N PRO A 348 6.22 13.05 35.40
CA PRO A 348 7.62 13.43 35.31
C PRO A 348 8.09 14.19 36.57
N SER A 349 9.35 14.65 36.56
CA SER A 349 9.92 15.50 37.62
C SER A 349 9.03 16.71 37.93
N GLU A 350 9.12 17.26 39.15
CA GLU A 350 8.24 18.33 39.62
C GLU A 350 8.20 19.56 38.70
N THR A 351 9.34 19.98 38.16
CA THR A 351 9.42 21.08 37.17
C THR A 351 8.71 20.73 35.85
N THR A 352 8.79 19.48 35.41
CA THR A 352 8.10 19.01 34.20
C THR A 352 6.59 18.90 34.44
N ARG A 353 6.16 18.66 35.68
CA ARG A 353 4.74 18.58 36.05
C ARG A 353 4.02 19.91 35.87
N ALA A 354 4.61 21.02 36.32
CA ALA A 354 4.02 22.35 36.14
C ALA A 354 3.85 22.70 34.65
N ALA A 355 4.91 22.50 33.85
CA ALA A 355 4.83 22.73 32.40
C ALA A 355 3.80 21.80 31.72
N LEU A 356 3.69 20.55 32.18
CA LEU A 356 2.69 19.59 31.70
C LEU A 356 1.27 20.06 32.01
N GLU A 357 1.02 20.53 33.22
CA GLU A 357 -0.28 21.08 33.64
C GLU A 357 -0.68 22.31 32.82
N GLU A 358 0.27 23.20 32.52
CA GLU A 358 0.01 24.36 31.63
C GLU A 358 -0.36 23.90 30.21
N VAL A 359 0.38 22.96 29.62
CA VAL A 359 0.08 22.42 28.29
C VAL A 359 -1.28 21.72 28.26
N LEU A 360 -1.60 20.93 29.28
CA LEU A 360 -2.88 20.26 29.42
C LEU A 360 -4.03 21.26 29.62
N SER A 361 -3.80 22.36 30.34
CA SER A 361 -4.79 23.44 30.49
C SER A 361 -5.15 24.09 29.15
N VAL A 362 -4.16 24.35 28.29
CA VAL A 362 -4.40 24.87 26.93
C VAL A 362 -5.16 23.84 26.08
N HIS A 363 -4.82 22.56 26.20
CA HIS A 363 -5.51 21.47 25.51
C HIS A 363 -6.98 21.35 25.94
N ASP A 364 -7.24 21.35 27.24
CA ASP A 364 -8.58 21.25 27.81
C ASP A 364 -9.42 22.47 27.39
N SER A 365 -8.85 23.68 27.51
CA SER A 365 -9.49 24.94 27.09
C SER A 365 -9.84 24.95 25.59
N PHE A 366 -8.95 24.42 24.75
CA PHE A 366 -9.21 24.29 23.31
C PHE A 366 -10.42 23.41 23.04
N TYR A 367 -10.50 22.24 23.68
CA TYR A 367 -11.63 21.34 23.47
C TYR A 367 -12.92 21.81 24.12
N GLU A 368 -12.86 22.55 25.23
CA GLU A 368 -14.04 23.24 25.77
C GLU A 368 -14.57 24.29 24.80
N ALA A 369 -13.69 25.13 24.23
CA ALA A 369 -14.07 26.11 23.22
C ALA A 369 -14.62 25.45 21.95
N LEU A 370 -13.97 24.39 21.46
CA LEU A 370 -14.41 23.61 20.29
C LEU A 370 -15.80 23.00 20.53
N LYS A 371 -16.00 22.29 21.64
CA LYS A 371 -17.30 21.68 22.01
C LYS A 371 -18.41 22.73 22.19
N GLY A 372 -18.07 23.91 22.72
CA GLY A 372 -19.00 25.02 22.92
C GLY A 372 -19.27 25.85 21.66
N GLY A 373 -18.50 25.64 20.57
CA GLY A 373 -18.56 26.51 19.39
C GLY A 373 -18.11 27.95 19.66
N ASP A 374 -17.25 28.17 20.65
CA ASP A 374 -16.86 29.50 21.15
C ASP A 374 -15.56 29.98 20.49
N VAL A 375 -15.70 30.68 19.36
CA VAL A 375 -14.56 31.28 18.62
C VAL A 375 -13.78 32.25 19.50
N VAL A 376 -14.47 33.02 20.36
CA VAL A 376 -13.86 34.05 21.21
C VAL A 376 -12.91 33.44 22.24
N LYS A 377 -13.27 32.27 22.80
CA LYS A 377 -12.36 31.52 23.68
C LYS A 377 -11.27 30.78 22.94
N MET A 378 -11.53 30.35 21.70
CA MET A 378 -10.58 29.56 20.93
C MET A 378 -9.42 30.40 20.39
N LEU A 379 -9.69 31.58 19.81
CA LEU A 379 -8.67 32.41 19.15
C LEU A 379 -7.48 32.76 20.05
N PRO A 380 -7.64 33.17 21.32
CA PRO A 380 -6.51 33.48 22.21
C PRO A 380 -5.60 32.30 22.57
N LEU A 381 -6.03 31.05 22.31
CA LEU A 381 -5.22 29.86 22.56
C LEU A 381 -4.18 29.63 21.47
N TRP A 382 -4.34 30.26 20.31
CA TRP A 382 -3.43 30.14 19.19
C TRP A 382 -2.28 31.13 19.28
N ASN A 383 -1.11 30.68 18.86
CA ASN A 383 -0.02 31.57 18.50
C ASN A 383 -0.29 32.03 17.07
N ASP A 384 -0.18 33.33 16.79
CA ASP A 384 -0.37 33.83 15.44
C ASP A 384 0.86 33.45 14.60
N PRO A 385 0.78 32.45 13.71
CA PRO A 385 1.96 31.84 13.11
C PRO A 385 2.58 32.71 12.00
N GLY A 386 2.08 33.94 11.80
CA GLY A 386 2.36 34.73 10.62
C GLY A 386 1.66 34.17 9.37
N PRO A 387 1.88 34.76 8.19
CA PRO A 387 1.27 34.28 6.95
C PRO A 387 1.88 32.94 6.54
N GLU A 388 1.15 31.85 6.78
CA GLU A 388 1.50 30.54 6.25
C GLU A 388 1.25 30.55 4.73
N VAL A 389 2.26 30.17 3.93
CA VAL A 389 2.17 30.11 2.46
C VAL A 389 1.48 28.82 2.04
N ASP A 390 0.26 28.59 2.52
CA ASP A 390 -0.55 27.48 2.05
C ASP A 390 -1.54 27.96 0.99
N SER A 391 -1.48 27.35 -0.19
CA SER A 391 -2.27 27.77 -1.37
C SER A 391 -3.72 27.28 -1.33
N GLN A 392 -4.06 26.43 -0.36
CA GLN A 392 -5.39 25.85 -0.25
C GLN A 392 -6.36 26.79 0.48
N PRO A 393 -7.62 26.89 -0.01
CA PRO A 393 -8.62 27.70 0.66
C PRO A 393 -8.90 27.12 2.06
N ARG A 394 -8.82 27.99 3.07
CA ARG A 394 -9.16 27.65 4.46
C ARG A 394 -10.65 27.85 4.70
N VAL A 395 -11.22 26.92 5.46
CA VAL A 395 -12.54 27.07 6.05
C VAL A 395 -12.35 27.81 7.38
N PRO A 396 -12.98 28.99 7.56
CA PRO A 396 -12.81 29.78 8.78
C PRO A 396 -13.47 29.09 9.98
N TRP A 397 -12.98 29.38 11.18
CA TRP A 397 -13.45 28.73 12.41
C TRP A 397 -14.94 28.90 12.66
N GLU A 398 -15.52 30.04 12.30
CA GLU A 398 -16.94 30.31 12.42
C GLU A 398 -17.78 29.28 11.66
N SER A 399 -17.31 28.82 10.48
CA SER A 399 -17.99 27.79 9.68
C SER A 399 -17.75 26.37 10.21
N ILE A 400 -16.64 26.15 10.92
CA ILE A 400 -16.31 24.84 11.51
C ILE A 400 -17.09 24.64 12.82
N LEU A 401 -17.30 25.72 13.57
CA LEU A 401 -17.99 25.70 14.85
C LEU A 401 -19.53 25.83 14.73
N SER A 402 -20.06 26.27 13.59
CA SER A 402 -21.48 26.63 13.44
C SER A 402 -22.49 25.49 13.59
N ASP A 403 -22.09 24.23 13.43
CA ASP A 403 -22.99 23.05 13.42
C ASP A 403 -22.88 22.15 14.68
N GLN A 404 -22.30 22.67 15.78
CA GLN A 404 -21.84 21.92 16.97
C GLN A 404 -20.68 20.98 16.62
N ALA A 405 -19.48 21.30 17.11
CA ALA A 405 -18.27 20.54 16.82
C ALA A 405 -18.47 19.03 17.01
N ALA A 406 -18.02 18.25 16.02
CA ALA A 406 -18.24 16.81 15.96
C ALA A 406 -17.61 16.04 17.13
N VAL A 407 -16.69 16.65 17.88
CA VAL A 407 -15.99 16.06 19.03
C VAL A 407 -16.90 16.01 20.24
N LEU A 408 -17.25 14.81 20.68
CA LEU A 408 -18.02 14.56 21.89
C LEU A 408 -17.14 14.51 23.14
N ASP A 409 -15.97 13.87 23.01
CA ASP A 409 -15.08 13.61 24.12
C ASP A 409 -13.64 13.44 23.62
N VAL A 410 -12.68 13.52 24.54
CA VAL A 410 -11.26 13.35 24.27
C VAL A 410 -10.67 12.40 25.29
N VAL A 411 -10.06 11.33 24.81
CA VAL A 411 -9.49 10.28 25.63
C VAL A 411 -8.01 10.06 25.31
N ASP A 412 -7.33 9.40 26.24
CA ASP A 412 -5.97 8.94 26.10
C ASP A 412 -4.93 10.01 25.80
N VAL A 413 -5.02 11.19 26.41
CA VAL A 413 -4.11 12.31 26.14
C VAL A 413 -2.67 11.98 26.55
N ASP A 414 -1.72 12.35 25.68
CA ASP A 414 -0.28 12.20 25.90
C ASP A 414 0.46 13.45 25.44
N VAL A 415 1.49 13.85 26.20
CA VAL A 415 2.26 15.08 25.99
C VAL A 415 3.74 14.74 25.93
N VAL A 416 4.44 15.25 24.92
CA VAL A 416 5.89 15.15 24.79
C VAL A 416 6.48 16.51 24.52
N PHE A 417 7.48 16.89 25.32
CA PHE A 417 8.26 18.10 25.08
C PHE A 417 9.32 17.83 24.02
N THR A 418 9.02 18.15 22.77
CA THR A 418 9.95 17.99 21.63
C THR A 418 11.18 18.89 21.78
N LYS A 419 11.00 20.06 22.40
CA LYS A 419 12.08 20.93 22.90
C LYS A 419 11.74 21.35 24.33
N PRO A 420 12.47 20.88 25.35
CA PRO A 420 12.17 21.18 26.75
C PRO A 420 11.99 22.69 26.99
N GLY A 421 10.84 23.06 27.55
CA GLY A 421 10.50 24.44 27.91
C GLY A 421 10.05 25.36 26.77
N THR A 422 10.12 24.92 25.50
CA THR A 422 9.80 25.78 24.35
C THR A 422 8.78 25.17 23.38
N GLU A 423 8.84 23.87 23.10
CA GLU A 423 7.92 23.19 22.19
C GLU A 423 7.41 21.88 22.79
N ALA A 424 6.11 21.64 22.60
CA ALA A 424 5.43 20.43 23.05
C ALA A 424 4.50 19.90 21.96
N THR A 425 4.38 18.60 21.86
CA THR A 425 3.41 17.92 21.02
C THR A 425 2.45 17.15 21.92
N VAL A 426 1.15 17.35 21.70
CA VAL A 426 0.09 16.64 22.40
C VAL A 426 -0.61 15.73 21.40
N THR A 427 -0.71 14.43 21.71
CA THR A 427 -1.55 13.51 20.94
C THR A 427 -2.73 13.06 21.79
N SER A 428 -3.92 13.03 21.21
CA SER A 428 -5.15 12.61 21.89
C SER A 428 -6.09 11.88 20.94
N ILE A 429 -6.98 11.06 21.48
CA ILE A 429 -8.02 10.38 20.69
C ILE A 429 -9.32 11.17 20.87
N GLU A 430 -9.83 11.72 19.78
CA GLU A 430 -11.14 12.36 19.77
C GLU A 430 -12.22 11.31 19.53
N VAL A 431 -13.27 11.35 20.34
CA VAL A 431 -14.47 10.56 20.14
C VAL A 431 -15.50 11.47 19.48
N VAL A 432 -15.94 11.12 18.27
CA VAL A 432 -16.84 11.97 17.48
C VAL A 432 -18.26 11.41 17.39
N ARG A 433 -19.26 12.25 17.09
CA ARG A 433 -20.62 11.79 16.76
C ARG A 433 -20.56 10.90 15.52
N GLY A 434 -21.04 9.66 15.65
CA GLY A 434 -21.28 8.79 14.50
C GLY A 434 -22.67 9.06 13.94
N GLU A 435 -22.84 10.08 13.10
CA GLU A 435 -24.08 10.22 12.33
C GLU A 435 -23.99 9.41 11.04
N GLY A 436 -24.97 8.52 10.82
CA GLY A 436 -25.06 7.66 9.64
C GLY A 436 -24.67 6.21 9.94
N GLY A 437 -25.63 5.44 10.45
CA GLY A 437 -25.45 4.05 10.84
C GLY A 437 -24.93 3.16 9.70
N PHE A 438 -23.66 2.77 9.80
CA PHE A 438 -23.16 1.52 9.25
C PHE A 438 -22.10 0.96 10.23
N MET A 439 -22.51 -0.04 11.03
CA MET A 439 -21.68 -0.93 11.85
C MET A 439 -20.66 -0.25 12.78
N ASN A 440 -21.15 0.12 13.95
CA ASN A 440 -20.44 0.73 15.09
C ASN A 440 -19.56 -0.25 15.89
N GLU A 441 -18.55 -0.87 15.26
CA GLU A 441 -17.59 -1.73 15.97
C GLU A 441 -16.18 -1.11 15.94
N GLY A 442 -15.66 -0.66 17.10
CA GLY A 442 -14.22 -0.32 17.25
C GLY A 442 -13.85 0.88 18.13
N GLY A 443 -14.75 1.85 18.34
CA GLY A 443 -14.49 3.01 19.21
C GLY A 443 -15.24 2.91 20.55
N PRO A 444 -14.90 3.76 21.56
CA PRO A 444 -15.57 3.74 22.86
C PRO A 444 -17.08 3.97 22.70
N GLY A 445 -17.89 2.96 23.04
CA GLY A 445 -19.35 3.01 22.89
C GLY A 445 -19.85 3.00 21.43
N GLY A 446 -19.07 2.47 20.48
CA GLY A 446 -19.47 2.36 19.07
C GLY A 446 -19.38 3.66 18.28
N LYS A 447 -18.62 4.64 18.76
CA LYS A 447 -18.43 5.95 18.11
C LYS A 447 -17.21 5.97 17.19
N GLY A 448 -17.18 6.88 16.23
CA GLY A 448 -15.99 7.12 15.40
C GLY A 448 -14.87 7.75 16.23
N THR A 449 -13.62 7.49 15.87
CA THR A 449 -12.47 8.04 16.59
C THR A 449 -11.40 8.62 15.67
N LEU A 450 -10.97 9.84 15.99
CA LEU A 450 -9.89 10.52 15.30
C LEU A 450 -8.64 10.56 16.19
N LEU A 451 -7.47 10.52 15.58
CA LEU A 451 -6.24 10.90 16.26
C LEU A 451 -6.05 12.39 16.03
N ALA A 452 -5.91 13.12 17.12
CA ALA A 452 -5.57 14.52 17.11
C ALA A 452 -4.13 14.72 17.55
N THR A 453 -3.39 15.49 16.76
CA THR A 453 -2.03 15.94 17.06
C THR A 453 -2.08 17.46 17.19
N LYS A 454 -1.55 18.01 18.30
CA LYS A 454 -1.40 19.45 18.50
C LYS A 454 0.06 19.77 18.74
N ARG A 455 0.56 20.80 18.06
CA ARG A 455 1.88 21.37 18.34
C ARG A 455 1.68 22.66 19.12
N LEU A 456 2.39 22.79 20.23
CA LEU A 456 2.38 23.97 21.08
C LEU A 456 3.77 24.57 21.17
N ARG A 457 3.82 25.89 21.29
CA ARG A 457 5.03 26.64 21.59
C ARG A 457 4.77 27.61 22.72
N ARG A 458 5.77 27.75 23.59
CA ARG A 458 5.74 28.75 24.64
C ARG A 458 6.12 30.11 24.05
N GLU A 459 5.30 31.13 24.33
CA GLU A 459 5.61 32.51 23.96
C GLU A 459 6.91 32.96 24.63
N GLU A 460 7.71 33.76 23.94
CA GLU A 460 8.92 34.33 24.53
C GLU A 460 8.56 35.41 25.56
N GLY A 461 9.22 35.38 26.73
CA GLY A 461 9.06 36.40 27.76
C GLY A 461 8.74 35.83 29.16
N PRO A 462 8.84 36.67 30.21
CA PRO A 462 8.68 36.24 31.60
C PRO A 462 7.26 35.79 31.96
N SER A 463 6.26 36.22 31.20
CA SER A 463 4.85 35.82 31.34
C SER A 463 4.36 34.95 30.16
N GLY A 464 5.28 34.42 29.36
CA GLY A 464 4.95 33.67 28.14
C GLY A 464 4.21 32.37 28.45
N GLY A 465 2.96 32.28 27.99
CA GLY A 465 2.13 31.10 28.11
C GLY A 465 2.36 30.11 26.97
N TRP A 466 1.85 28.89 27.13
CA TRP A 466 1.77 27.93 26.03
C TRP A 466 0.63 28.31 25.07
N ARG A 467 0.89 28.16 23.77
CA ARG A 467 -0.07 28.44 22.71
C ARG A 467 -0.01 27.36 21.63
N LEU A 468 -1.15 27.13 20.98
CA LEU A 468 -1.28 26.23 19.83
C LEU A 468 -0.63 26.85 18.58
N ILE A 469 0.20 26.07 17.89
CA ILE A 469 0.70 26.40 16.56
C ILE A 469 -0.16 25.71 15.50
N SER A 470 -0.43 24.43 15.72
CA SER A 470 -1.22 23.62 14.79
C SER A 470 -2.04 22.58 15.54
N HIS A 471 -3.17 22.22 14.94
CA HIS A 471 -4.00 21.09 15.32
C HIS A 471 -4.34 20.29 14.07
N GLN A 472 -3.94 19.03 14.02
CA GLN A 472 -4.25 18.13 12.93
C GLN A 472 -5.11 16.98 13.46
N THR A 473 -6.12 16.58 12.71
CA THR A 473 -6.90 15.38 12.98
C THR A 473 -6.86 14.43 11.80
N ILE A 474 -6.74 13.14 12.09
CA ILE A 474 -6.75 12.07 11.09
C ILE A 474 -7.74 10.97 11.48
N PRO A 475 -8.31 10.25 10.51
CA PRO A 475 -9.03 9.00 10.78
C PRO A 475 -8.08 7.99 11.46
N TYR A 476 -8.48 7.44 12.61
CA TYR A 476 -7.60 6.56 13.38
C TYR A 476 -8.08 5.11 13.48
N CYS A 477 -9.40 4.89 13.52
CA CYS A 477 -9.97 3.55 13.48
C CYS A 477 -10.61 3.28 12.11
N SER A 478 -10.56 2.01 11.67
CA SER A 478 -11.09 1.57 10.37
C SER A 478 -12.60 1.77 10.21
N ASN A 479 -13.32 2.00 11.31
CA ASN A 479 -14.77 2.24 11.37
C ASN A 479 -15.13 3.74 11.43
N THR A 480 -14.16 4.64 11.23
CA THR A 480 -14.43 6.08 11.31
C THR A 480 -15.05 6.59 10.02
N ILE A 481 -16.18 7.30 10.13
CA ILE A 481 -16.90 7.90 8.99
C ILE A 481 -16.11 9.06 8.39
N ALA A 482 -15.34 9.79 9.20
CA ALA A 482 -14.42 10.80 8.70
C ALA A 482 -13.38 10.11 7.80
N ARG A 483 -13.43 10.44 6.51
CA ARG A 483 -12.48 9.94 5.49
C ARG A 483 -11.39 10.95 5.17
N GLN A 484 -11.48 12.14 5.75
CA GLN A 484 -10.61 13.26 5.45
C GLN A 484 -9.89 13.68 6.73
N SER A 485 -8.64 14.06 6.56
CA SER A 485 -7.82 14.63 7.62
C SER A 485 -7.94 16.15 7.57
N LEU A 486 -7.91 16.81 8.73
CA LEU A 486 -7.97 18.26 8.84
C LEU A 486 -6.65 18.78 9.41
N SER A 487 -6.18 19.91 8.93
CA SER A 487 -5.10 20.68 9.55
C SER A 487 -5.59 22.10 9.83
N CYS A 488 -5.45 22.53 11.07
CA CYS A 488 -6.02 23.75 11.60
C CYS A 488 -4.95 24.64 12.23
N THR A 489 -5.11 25.94 12.04
CA THR A 489 -4.29 27.02 12.65
C THR A 489 -5.21 28.12 13.19
N SER A 490 -4.65 29.25 13.62
CA SER A 490 -5.43 30.43 14.03
C SER A 490 -6.40 30.93 12.95
N GLN A 491 -6.09 30.68 11.67
CA GLN A 491 -6.84 31.17 10.51
C GLN A 491 -7.99 30.24 10.08
N GLY A 492 -8.17 29.10 10.74
CA GLY A 492 -9.12 28.06 10.36
C GLY A 492 -8.44 26.79 9.86
N CYS A 493 -9.20 25.94 9.18
CA CYS A 493 -8.73 24.60 8.79
C CYS A 493 -8.70 24.38 7.27
N ILE A 494 -7.80 23.51 6.85
CA ILE A 494 -7.73 22.94 5.51
C ILE A 494 -8.06 21.45 5.55
N LEU A 495 -8.69 20.96 4.48
CA LEU A 495 -8.86 19.54 4.23
C LEU A 495 -7.59 18.99 3.58
N LEU A 496 -6.90 18.09 4.28
CA LEU A 496 -5.76 17.40 3.72
C LEU A 496 -6.27 16.34 2.73
N LYS A 497 -5.67 16.29 1.54
CA LYS A 497 -5.92 15.21 0.58
C LYS A 497 -5.45 13.90 1.20
N GLY A 498 -6.39 12.97 1.40
CA GLY A 498 -6.14 11.63 1.93
C GLY A 498 -5.51 10.70 0.91
#